data_AF-D3RUN9-F1
#
_entry.id   AF-D3RUN9-F1
#
_cell.length_a   1.000
_cell.length_b   1.000
_cell.length_c   1.000
_cell.angle_alpha   90.00
_cell.angle_beta   90.00
_cell.angle_gamma   90.00
#
_symmetry.space_group_name_H-M   'P 1'
#
loop_
_entity.id
_entity.type
_entity.pdbx_description
1 polymer ?
#
loop_
_entity_poly.entity_id
_entity_poly.type
_entity_poly.pdbx_seq_one_letter_code
_entity_poly.pdbx_strand_id
1 'polypeptide(L)'
;MKSPQSALILGAIALILSLVAIGLQFSPLHKRADDHMASANIREPQVEGARTVRAETPEMAPAGEAPGSIAERLLDEQARRIEGLERQLAQITRVMRASGLDAAAPILSGPPGSEPLLTALGEQYATRARFEESRQRLSERATQMRQRDLETYGQSDFQRLTELSQKARPKRGNETQAERAEREAALNSLMTNYPESWATSVAVAEQALDAAMNRNTQSAEMYYESLVSTSPYGEVVTDQGIDAIPTLQTYLARQYIQEGRTAEASAILDALSAQSDRLIMEPNEMGEPTTQSVGEIVNDLRQSLTPGP
;
A
#
# COMPACT_ATOMS: atom_id res chain seq x y z
N MET A 1 33.51 -41.08 -0.37
CA MET A 1 33.23 -39.78 -0.99
C MET A 1 31.73 -39.51 -0.82
N LYS A 2 31.35 -38.55 0.02
CA LYS A 2 29.94 -38.18 0.26
C LYS A 2 29.56 -37.13 -0.80
N SER A 3 28.48 -37.35 -1.56
CA SER A 3 28.12 -36.50 -2.69
C SER A 3 27.53 -35.16 -2.22
N PRO A 4 27.79 -34.04 -2.94
CA PRO A 4 27.26 -32.71 -2.60
C PRO A 4 25.73 -32.62 -2.67
N GLN A 5 25.07 -33.58 -3.32
CA GLN A 5 23.60 -33.67 -3.37
C GLN A 5 22.98 -34.02 -2.01
N SER A 6 23.68 -34.78 -1.16
CA SER A 6 23.17 -35.13 0.18
C SER A 6 23.11 -33.92 1.14
N ALA A 7 23.98 -32.93 0.96
CA ALA A 7 23.98 -31.69 1.74
C ALA A 7 22.84 -30.74 1.33
N LEU A 8 22.52 -30.68 0.04
CA LEU A 8 21.38 -29.89 -0.48
C LEU A 8 20.02 -30.48 -0.04
N ILE A 9 19.91 -31.82 0.01
CA ILE A 9 18.69 -32.51 0.44
C ILE A 9 18.44 -32.31 1.95
N LEU A 10 19.50 -32.36 2.77
CA LEU A 10 19.40 -32.07 4.21
C LEU A 10 19.09 -30.59 4.48
N GLY A 11 19.63 -29.67 3.67
CA GLY A 11 19.32 -28.23 3.75
C GLY A 11 17.87 -27.90 3.40
N ALA A 12 17.32 -28.52 2.34
CA ALA A 12 15.93 -28.32 1.93
C ALA A 12 14.93 -28.84 2.98
N ILE A 13 15.21 -29.98 3.62
CA ILE A 13 14.35 -30.54 4.68
C ILE A 13 14.40 -29.67 5.95
N ALA A 14 15.57 -29.12 6.30
CA ALA A 14 15.72 -28.20 7.43
C ALA A 14 14.98 -26.87 7.18
N LEU A 15 14.97 -26.37 5.94
CA LEU A 15 14.29 -25.12 5.56
C LEU A 15 12.76 -25.28 5.52
N ILE A 16 12.26 -26.43 5.06
CA ILE A 16 10.83 -26.78 5.12
C ILE A 16 10.35 -26.90 6.57
N LEU A 17 11.15 -27.51 7.47
CA LEU A 17 10.81 -27.60 8.89
C LEU A 17 10.89 -26.24 9.60
N SER A 18 11.81 -25.35 9.19
CA SER A 18 11.92 -23.98 9.71
C SER A 18 10.73 -23.10 9.30
N LEU A 19 10.24 -23.22 8.06
CA LEU A 19 9.07 -22.48 7.58
C LEU A 19 7.79 -22.89 8.30
N VAL A 20 7.63 -24.19 8.61
CA VAL A 20 6.49 -24.70 9.40
C VAL A 20 6.56 -24.22 10.87
N ALA A 21 7.76 -24.12 11.45
CA ALA A 21 7.93 -23.61 12.82
C ALA A 21 7.65 -22.10 12.92
N ILE A 22 8.01 -21.31 11.91
CA ILE A 22 7.70 -19.87 11.84
C ILE A 22 6.19 -19.64 11.65
N GLY A 23 5.53 -20.43 10.80
CA GLY A 23 4.08 -20.36 10.61
C GLY A 23 3.24 -20.70 11.86
N LEU A 24 3.79 -21.51 12.78
CA LEU A 24 3.12 -21.87 14.05
C LEU A 24 3.35 -20.83 15.16
N GLN A 25 4.39 -19.99 15.09
CA GLN A 25 4.69 -18.98 16.11
C GLN A 25 3.95 -17.64 15.90
N PHE A 26 3.41 -17.38 14.70
CA PHE A 26 2.70 -16.14 14.36
C PHE A 26 1.17 -16.28 14.24
N SER A 27 0.56 -17.24 14.94
CA SER A 27 -0.89 -17.21 15.17
C SER A 27 -1.25 -16.44 16.46
N PRO A 28 -1.69 -15.17 16.37
CA PRO A 28 -2.59 -14.60 17.35
C PRO A 28 -3.92 -14.27 16.68
N LEU A 29 -4.58 -15.27 16.09
CA LEU A 29 -6.03 -15.19 15.88
C LEU A 29 -6.68 -15.88 17.07
N HIS A 30 -7.31 -15.06 17.93
CA HIS A 30 -8.33 -15.33 18.96
C HIS A 30 -7.99 -14.66 20.31
N LYS A 31 -8.10 -13.32 20.36
CA LYS A 31 -8.46 -12.58 21.58
C LYS A 31 -8.87 -11.13 21.25
N ARG A 32 -10.07 -10.95 20.71
CA ARG A 32 -10.78 -9.67 20.72
C ARG A 32 -12.29 -9.88 20.62
N ALA A 33 -12.80 -10.64 21.58
CA ALA A 33 -14.19 -10.55 22.01
C ALA A 33 -14.12 -10.17 23.49
N ASP A 34 -14.99 -9.26 23.90
CA ASP A 34 -15.13 -8.69 25.25
C ASP A 34 -14.26 -7.45 25.55
N ASP A 35 -14.61 -6.32 24.92
CA ASP A 35 -14.42 -4.99 25.52
C ASP A 35 -15.40 -3.96 24.92
N HIS A 36 -16.70 -4.28 24.97
CA HIS A 36 -17.78 -3.31 24.72
C HIS A 36 -18.99 -3.61 25.62
N MET A 37 -18.81 -3.50 26.94
CA MET A 37 -19.94 -3.40 27.89
C MET A 37 -19.51 -2.55 29.09
N ALA A 38 -19.45 -1.22 28.93
CA ALA A 38 -19.46 -0.28 30.06
C ALA A 38 -19.73 1.16 29.60
N SER A 39 -20.95 1.45 29.18
CA SER A 39 -21.52 2.80 29.30
C SER A 39 -22.96 2.69 29.73
N ALA A 40 -23.16 3.01 30.99
CA ALA A 40 -24.44 3.06 31.68
C ALA A 40 -25.27 4.28 31.25
N ASN A 41 -26.55 4.23 31.66
CA ASN A 41 -27.49 5.34 31.90
C ASN A 41 -28.25 5.82 30.65
N ILE A 42 -29.60 5.92 30.61
CA ILE A 42 -30.60 6.28 31.61
C ILE A 42 -31.99 5.73 31.19
N ARG A 43 -32.83 5.39 32.19
CA ARG A 43 -34.27 5.14 32.10
C ARG A 43 -35.03 6.40 31.70
N GLU A 44 -36.10 6.27 30.91
CA GLU A 44 -37.40 6.94 31.17
C GLU A 44 -38.55 6.29 30.37
N PRO A 45 -39.82 6.45 30.79
CA PRO A 45 -40.88 5.43 30.65
C PRO A 45 -41.77 5.56 29.40
N GLN A 46 -42.46 4.44 29.14
CA GLN A 46 -43.56 4.25 28.20
C GLN A 46 -44.74 5.22 28.41
N VAL A 47 -45.33 5.71 27.31
CA VAL A 47 -46.79 5.87 27.15
C VAL A 47 -47.20 5.59 25.69
N GLU A 48 -48.34 4.91 25.57
CA GLU A 48 -49.07 4.44 24.38
C GLU A 48 -49.44 5.50 23.33
N GLY A 49 -49.60 5.07 22.07
CA GLY A 49 -50.32 5.83 21.05
C GLY A 49 -50.27 5.19 19.66
N ALA A 50 -51.37 4.54 19.26
CA ALA A 50 -51.55 3.82 18.02
C ALA A 50 -51.47 4.68 16.73
N ARG A 51 -50.86 4.15 15.66
CA ARG A 51 -51.50 3.97 14.33
C ARG A 51 -50.57 3.30 13.32
N THR A 52 -51.17 2.37 12.59
CA THR A 52 -50.69 1.58 11.46
C THR A 52 -50.24 2.42 10.27
N VAL A 53 -49.04 2.17 9.74
CA VAL A 53 -48.74 2.23 8.30
C VAL A 53 -47.76 1.11 7.97
N ARG A 54 -48.19 0.20 7.09
CA ARG A 54 -47.39 -0.86 6.48
C ARG A 54 -46.36 -0.20 5.56
N ALA A 55 -45.13 -0.04 6.03
CA ALA A 55 -43.99 0.32 5.19
C ALA A 55 -43.39 -0.98 4.63
N GLU A 56 -43.31 -1.03 3.31
CA GLU A 56 -42.60 -2.06 2.57
C GLU A 56 -41.16 -2.11 3.04
N THR A 57 -40.70 -3.30 3.40
CA THR A 57 -39.31 -3.61 3.74
C THR A 57 -38.47 -3.38 2.49
N PRO A 58 -37.53 -2.41 2.46
CA PRO A 58 -36.49 -2.45 1.46
C PRO A 58 -35.57 -3.60 1.83
N GLU A 59 -35.51 -4.56 0.91
CA GLU A 59 -34.53 -5.63 0.82
C GLU A 59 -33.14 -5.08 1.20
N MET A 60 -32.61 -5.56 2.33
CA MET A 60 -31.24 -5.27 2.74
C MET A 60 -30.30 -5.76 1.64
N ALA A 61 -29.84 -4.83 0.82
CA ALA A 61 -28.61 -5.01 0.07
C ALA A 61 -27.51 -5.43 1.06
N PRO A 62 -26.68 -6.43 0.73
CA PRO A 62 -25.61 -6.84 1.62
C PRO A 62 -24.72 -5.63 1.91
N ALA A 63 -24.40 -5.45 3.18
CA ALA A 63 -23.48 -4.43 3.66
C ALA A 63 -22.23 -4.45 2.77
N GLY A 64 -22.07 -3.39 1.98
CA GLY A 64 -20.89 -3.20 1.16
C GLY A 64 -19.66 -3.25 2.08
N GLU A 65 -18.73 -4.14 1.72
CA GLU A 65 -17.42 -4.25 2.36
C GLU A 65 -16.83 -2.84 2.56
N ALA A 66 -16.37 -2.57 3.78
CA ALA A 66 -15.64 -1.36 4.07
C ALA A 66 -14.49 -1.22 3.05
N PRO A 67 -14.31 -0.05 2.41
CA PRO A 67 -13.24 0.12 1.43
C PRO A 67 -11.89 0.05 2.15
N GLY A 68 -11.21 -1.10 2.06
CA GLY A 68 -9.81 -1.25 2.46
C GLY A 68 -8.92 -0.24 1.71
N SER A 69 -7.90 0.26 2.41
CA SER A 69 -6.90 1.19 1.86
C SER A 69 -6.17 0.56 0.66
N ILE A 70 -5.58 1.35 -0.25
CA ILE A 70 -4.87 0.79 -1.43
C ILE A 70 -3.75 -0.15 -0.98
N ALA A 71 -2.99 0.26 0.03
CA ALA A 71 -1.93 -0.55 0.61
C ALA A 71 -2.45 -1.90 1.14
N GLU A 72 -3.60 -1.93 1.82
CA GLU A 72 -4.22 -3.17 2.29
C GLU A 72 -4.67 -4.06 1.14
N ARG A 73 -5.30 -3.49 0.10
CA ARG A 73 -5.73 -4.28 -1.07
C ARG A 73 -4.55 -4.92 -1.80
N LEU A 74 -3.48 -4.17 -1.99
CA LEU A 74 -2.26 -4.65 -2.63
C LEU A 74 -1.57 -5.72 -1.76
N LEU A 75 -1.58 -5.57 -0.43
CA LEU A 75 -1.09 -6.60 0.50
C LEU A 75 -1.97 -7.86 0.50
N ASP A 76 -3.29 -7.70 0.46
CA ASP A 76 -4.24 -8.83 0.38
C ASP A 76 -4.04 -9.60 -0.93
N GLU A 77 -3.79 -8.91 -2.02
CA GLU A 77 -3.52 -9.53 -3.31
C GLU A 77 -2.14 -10.21 -3.35
N GLN A 78 -1.09 -9.62 -2.74
CA GLN A 78 0.16 -10.33 -2.48
C GLN A 78 -0.05 -11.58 -1.61
N ALA A 79 -0.90 -11.50 -0.58
CA ALA A 79 -1.21 -12.65 0.27
C ALA A 79 -1.90 -13.78 -0.50
N ARG A 80 -2.86 -13.45 -1.38
CA ARG A 80 -3.49 -14.43 -2.28
C ARG A 80 -2.49 -15.09 -3.23
N ARG A 81 -1.50 -14.33 -3.71
CA ARG A 81 -0.42 -14.86 -4.56
C ARG A 81 0.44 -15.86 -3.79
N ILE A 82 0.87 -15.51 -2.58
CA ILE A 82 1.62 -16.41 -1.69
C ILE A 82 0.82 -17.70 -1.48
N GLU A 83 -0.48 -17.59 -1.17
CA GLU A 83 -1.35 -18.75 -0.99
C GLU A 83 -1.43 -19.62 -2.25
N GLY A 84 -1.50 -19.01 -3.44
CA GLY A 84 -1.46 -19.71 -4.72
C GLY A 84 -0.16 -20.53 -4.91
N LEU A 85 0.99 -19.92 -4.61
CA LEU A 85 2.29 -20.57 -4.69
C LEU A 85 2.46 -21.68 -3.63
N GLU A 86 1.94 -21.48 -2.42
CA GLU A 86 1.90 -22.51 -1.37
C GLU A 86 1.06 -23.72 -1.79
N ARG A 87 -0.09 -23.50 -2.43
CA ARG A 87 -0.92 -24.60 -2.97
C ARG A 87 -0.17 -25.38 -4.05
N GLN A 88 0.58 -24.71 -4.93
CA GLN A 88 1.44 -25.38 -5.92
C GLN A 88 2.52 -26.21 -5.22
N LEU A 89 3.20 -25.66 -4.22
CA LEU A 89 4.21 -26.38 -3.45
C LEU A 89 3.61 -27.62 -2.74
N ALA A 90 2.40 -27.49 -2.20
CA ALA A 90 1.69 -28.61 -1.58
C ALA A 90 1.33 -29.72 -2.58
N GLN A 91 0.93 -29.37 -3.80
CA GLN A 91 0.70 -30.33 -4.88
C GLN A 91 1.98 -31.07 -5.27
N ILE A 92 3.09 -30.34 -5.45
CA ILE A 92 4.41 -30.93 -5.76
C ILE A 92 4.85 -31.87 -4.64
N THR A 93 4.62 -31.48 -3.38
CA THR A 93 4.92 -32.33 -2.22
C THR A 93 4.14 -33.64 -2.24
N ARG A 94 2.88 -33.63 -2.70
CA ARG A 94 2.10 -34.86 -2.88
C ARG A 94 2.65 -35.73 -4.01
N VAL A 95 3.03 -35.13 -5.14
CA VAL A 95 3.67 -35.85 -6.26
C VAL A 95 4.99 -36.47 -5.82
N MET A 96 5.85 -35.74 -5.11
CA MET A 96 7.10 -36.28 -4.54
C MET A 96 6.85 -37.50 -3.65
N ARG A 97 5.82 -37.45 -2.80
CA ARG A 97 5.46 -38.58 -1.92
C ARG A 97 4.90 -39.78 -2.70
N ALA A 98 4.18 -39.55 -3.80
CA ALA A 98 3.52 -40.60 -4.56
C ALA A 98 4.44 -41.26 -5.61
N SER A 99 5.28 -40.48 -6.28
CA SER A 99 6.04 -40.91 -7.47
C SER A 99 7.56 -40.63 -7.38
N GLY A 100 8.04 -40.13 -6.24
CA GLY A 100 9.46 -39.83 -6.03
C GLY A 100 9.89 -38.46 -6.58
N LEU A 101 11.13 -38.08 -6.26
CA LEU A 101 11.69 -36.75 -6.53
C LEU A 101 11.85 -36.47 -8.04
N ASP A 102 12.20 -37.47 -8.84
CA ASP A 102 12.44 -37.32 -10.28
C ASP A 102 11.18 -36.87 -11.04
N ALA A 103 10.00 -37.30 -10.58
CA ALA A 103 8.72 -36.89 -11.15
C ALA A 103 8.33 -35.44 -10.80
N ALA A 104 8.87 -34.89 -9.71
CA ALA A 104 8.58 -33.56 -9.22
C ALA A 104 9.65 -32.52 -9.58
N ALA A 105 10.87 -32.97 -9.92
CA ALA A 105 12.00 -32.12 -10.27
C ALA A 105 11.69 -31.08 -11.37
N PRO A 106 10.99 -31.42 -12.48
CA PRO A 106 10.66 -30.44 -13.53
C PRO A 106 9.73 -29.32 -13.04
N ILE A 107 8.89 -29.62 -12.05
CA ILE A 107 7.90 -28.69 -11.49
C ILE A 107 8.57 -27.77 -10.45
N LEU A 108 9.55 -28.28 -9.71
CA LEU A 108 10.35 -27.49 -8.77
C LEU A 108 11.30 -26.51 -9.48
N SER A 109 11.90 -26.95 -10.59
CA SER A 109 12.80 -26.11 -11.41
C SER A 109 12.05 -25.10 -12.29
N GLY A 110 10.74 -25.31 -12.50
CA GLY A 110 9.94 -24.54 -13.44
C GLY A 110 10.33 -24.80 -14.91
N PRO A 111 9.52 -24.30 -15.87
CA PRO A 111 9.92 -24.26 -17.28
C PRO A 111 11.21 -23.45 -17.51
N PRO A 112 11.97 -23.75 -18.58
CA PRO A 112 13.20 -23.02 -18.89
C PRO A 112 12.91 -21.52 -19.08
N GLY A 113 13.67 -20.68 -18.36
CA GLY A 113 13.49 -19.23 -18.33
C GLY A 113 12.54 -18.73 -17.24
N SER A 114 11.89 -19.62 -16.49
CA SER A 114 11.13 -19.25 -15.28
C SER A 114 11.98 -19.39 -14.02
N GLU A 115 11.61 -18.62 -13.01
CA GLU A 115 12.23 -18.70 -11.70
C GLU A 115 11.75 -19.96 -10.94
N PRO A 116 12.65 -20.72 -10.29
CA PRO A 116 12.27 -21.88 -9.50
C PRO A 116 11.25 -21.53 -8.41
N LEU A 117 10.25 -22.39 -8.20
CA LEU A 117 9.12 -22.11 -7.31
C LEU A 117 9.54 -21.73 -5.88
N LEU A 118 10.56 -22.41 -5.34
CA LEU A 118 11.06 -22.14 -3.99
C LEU A 118 11.77 -20.77 -3.89
N THR A 119 12.47 -20.37 -4.95
CA THR A 119 13.09 -19.04 -5.04
C THR A 119 11.99 -17.98 -5.09
N ALA A 120 11.02 -18.13 -5.99
CA ALA A 120 9.89 -17.22 -6.10
C ALA A 120 9.12 -17.09 -4.77
N LEU A 121 8.82 -18.19 -4.08
CA LEU A 121 8.20 -18.15 -2.75
C LEU A 121 9.05 -17.39 -1.72
N GLY A 122 10.34 -17.70 -1.64
CA GLY A 122 11.27 -17.04 -0.73
C GLY A 122 11.36 -15.53 -0.97
N GLU A 123 11.44 -15.13 -2.24
CA GLU A 123 11.46 -13.72 -2.63
C GLU A 123 10.15 -13.00 -2.28
N GLN A 124 8.99 -13.61 -2.54
CA GLN A 124 7.69 -13.01 -2.20
C GLN A 124 7.54 -12.78 -0.69
N TYR A 125 7.95 -13.73 0.16
CA TYR A 125 7.95 -13.53 1.62
C TYR A 125 8.94 -12.46 2.07
N ALA A 126 10.17 -12.47 1.54
CA ALA A 126 11.19 -11.50 1.91
C ALA A 126 10.75 -10.07 1.54
N THR A 127 10.17 -9.91 0.35
CA THR A 127 9.65 -8.64 -0.15
C THR A 127 8.49 -8.14 0.69
N ARG A 128 7.52 -9.00 1.02
CA ARG A 128 6.42 -8.65 1.92
C ARG A 128 6.92 -8.21 3.30
N ALA A 129 7.85 -8.95 3.89
CA ALA A 129 8.40 -8.63 5.20
C ALA A 129 9.08 -7.25 5.23
N ARG A 130 9.91 -6.94 4.22
CA ARG A 130 10.56 -5.61 4.09
C ARG A 130 9.54 -4.49 3.91
N PHE A 131 8.48 -4.74 3.15
CA PHE A 131 7.42 -3.76 2.97
C PHE A 131 6.64 -3.49 4.26
N GLU A 132 6.25 -4.55 4.99
CA GLU A 132 5.55 -4.42 6.27
C GLU A 132 6.41 -3.66 7.30
N GLU A 133 7.71 -3.97 7.37
CA GLU A 133 8.67 -3.24 8.21
C GLU A 133 8.77 -1.76 7.82
N SER A 134 8.93 -1.47 6.51
CA SER A 134 8.97 -0.09 6.01
C SER A 134 7.67 0.66 6.31
N ARG A 135 6.51 0.03 6.10
CA ARG A 135 5.19 0.62 6.40
C ARG A 135 5.05 0.94 7.88
N GLN A 136 5.53 0.07 8.77
CA GLN A 136 5.53 0.33 10.21
C GLN A 136 6.39 1.55 10.55
N ARG A 137 7.62 1.61 10.02
CA ARG A 137 8.52 2.77 10.19
C ARG A 137 7.87 4.07 9.72
N LEU A 138 7.24 4.05 8.54
CA LEU A 138 6.56 5.21 7.96
C LEU A 138 5.33 5.63 8.79
N SER A 139 4.56 4.67 9.33
CA SER A 139 3.41 4.95 10.21
C SER A 139 3.83 5.58 11.55
N GLU A 140 4.91 5.10 12.14
CA GLU A 140 5.52 5.71 13.34
C GLU A 140 5.97 7.13 13.04
N ARG A 141 6.60 7.35 11.87
CA ARG A 141 7.01 8.68 11.43
C ARG A 141 5.84 9.63 11.20
N ALA A 142 4.77 9.16 10.55
CA ALA A 142 3.54 9.92 10.37
C ALA A 142 2.94 10.36 11.71
N THR A 143 2.94 9.46 12.70
CA THR A 143 2.47 9.76 14.05
C THR A 143 3.34 10.83 14.73
N GLN A 144 4.66 10.74 14.61
CA GLN A 144 5.56 11.79 15.11
C GLN A 144 5.30 13.15 14.45
N MET A 145 5.04 13.19 13.14
CA MET A 145 4.78 14.45 12.44
C MET A 145 3.43 15.06 12.83
N ARG A 146 2.38 14.24 13.02
CA ARG A 146 1.11 14.74 13.57
C ARG A 146 1.26 15.29 14.99
N GLN A 147 2.07 14.63 15.82
CA GLN A 147 2.37 15.13 17.16
C GLN A 147 3.10 16.48 17.09
N ARG A 148 4.02 16.66 16.14
CA ARG A 148 4.69 17.94 15.89
C ARG A 148 3.70 19.04 15.46
N ASP A 149 2.74 18.72 14.60
CA ASP A 149 1.67 19.67 14.24
C ASP A 149 0.86 20.08 15.49
N LEU A 150 0.49 19.12 16.35
CA LEU A 150 -0.20 19.42 17.60
C LEU A 150 0.63 20.34 18.52
N GLU A 151 1.93 20.10 18.65
CA GLU A 151 2.83 20.93 19.46
C GLU A 151 3.01 22.33 18.88
N THR A 152 3.03 22.45 17.54
CA THR A 152 3.27 23.71 16.83
C THR A 152 2.03 24.62 16.85
N TYR A 153 0.85 24.06 16.61
CA TYR A 153 -0.39 24.82 16.47
C TYR A 153 -1.28 24.79 17.72
N GLY A 154 -1.01 23.90 18.68
CA GLY A 154 -1.84 23.72 19.87
C GLY A 154 -3.17 23.00 19.57
N GLN A 155 -3.91 22.66 20.63
CA GLN A 155 -5.05 21.75 20.55
C GLN A 155 -6.19 22.24 19.60
N SER A 156 -6.56 23.51 19.67
CA SER A 156 -7.70 24.06 18.92
C SER A 156 -7.43 24.13 17.42
N ASP A 157 -6.27 24.67 17.03
CA ASP A 157 -5.90 24.74 15.61
C ASP A 157 -5.57 23.35 15.06
N PHE A 158 -4.99 22.46 15.87
CA PHE A 158 -4.79 21.06 15.47
C PHE A 158 -6.10 20.32 15.18
N GLN A 159 -7.15 20.54 15.97
CA GLN A 159 -8.48 19.98 15.68
C GLN A 159 -9.01 20.50 14.34
N ARG A 160 -8.97 21.83 14.12
CA ARG A 160 -9.41 22.44 12.88
C ARG A 160 -8.61 21.95 11.66
N LEU A 161 -7.30 21.83 11.82
CA LEU A 161 -6.38 21.31 10.82
C LEU A 161 -6.69 19.85 10.46
N THR A 162 -6.99 19.03 11.46
CA THR A 162 -7.41 17.63 11.27
C THR A 162 -8.76 17.54 10.55
N GLU A 163 -9.73 18.39 10.89
CA GLU A 163 -11.02 18.43 10.20
C GLU A 163 -10.87 18.87 8.74
N LEU A 164 -10.06 19.90 8.48
CA LEU A 164 -9.79 20.39 7.14
C LEU A 164 -9.04 19.33 6.32
N SER A 165 -8.04 18.66 6.89
CA SER A 165 -7.29 17.60 6.20
C SER A 165 -8.18 16.43 5.84
N GLN A 166 -9.09 16.01 6.74
CA GLN A 166 -10.09 14.98 6.44
C GLN A 166 -11.07 15.39 5.34
N LYS A 167 -11.53 16.64 5.33
CA LYS A 167 -12.42 17.16 4.27
C LYS A 167 -11.70 17.30 2.93
N ALA A 168 -10.40 17.61 2.95
CA ALA A 168 -9.57 17.76 1.75
C ALA A 168 -9.20 16.42 1.09
N ARG A 169 -9.54 15.26 1.67
CA ARG A 169 -9.17 13.96 1.09
C ARG A 169 -9.99 13.65 -0.16
N PRO A 170 -9.39 13.06 -1.20
CA PRO A 170 -10.13 12.51 -2.32
C PRO A 170 -11.10 11.42 -1.85
N LYS A 171 -12.37 11.50 -2.29
CA LYS A 171 -13.37 10.46 -2.05
C LYS A 171 -13.35 9.48 -3.22
N ARG A 172 -13.38 8.18 -2.92
CA ARG A 172 -13.54 7.15 -3.97
C ARG A 172 -15.01 7.08 -4.43
N GLY A 173 -15.22 7.16 -5.74
CA GLY A 173 -16.54 7.03 -6.37
C GLY A 173 -17.05 8.32 -7.02
N ASN A 174 -18.34 8.35 -7.34
CA ASN A 174 -18.97 9.50 -7.99
C ASN A 174 -19.19 10.61 -6.97
N GLU A 175 -18.20 11.49 -6.85
CA GLU A 175 -18.30 12.72 -6.07
C GLU A 175 -19.21 13.73 -6.77
N THR A 176 -20.09 14.36 -6.00
CA THR A 176 -20.92 15.46 -6.50
C THR A 176 -20.10 16.74 -6.67
N GLN A 177 -20.56 17.67 -7.51
CA GLN A 177 -19.88 18.96 -7.68
C GLN A 177 -19.77 19.76 -6.37
N ALA A 178 -20.77 19.66 -5.49
CA ALA A 178 -20.76 20.32 -4.19
C ALA A 178 -19.66 19.75 -3.28
N GLU A 179 -19.54 18.42 -3.20
CA GLU A 179 -18.49 17.78 -2.40
C GLU A 179 -17.09 18.09 -2.92
N ARG A 180 -16.92 18.13 -4.25
CA ARG A 180 -15.65 18.55 -4.87
C ARG A 180 -15.26 19.97 -4.46
N ALA A 181 -16.21 20.89 -4.55
CA ALA A 181 -15.99 22.28 -4.17
C ALA A 181 -15.67 22.43 -2.67
N GLU A 182 -16.32 21.65 -1.80
CA GLU A 182 -16.00 21.60 -0.37
C GLU A 182 -14.58 21.08 -0.11
N ARG A 183 -14.18 20.02 -0.81
CA ARG A 183 -12.83 19.45 -0.72
C ARG A 183 -11.77 20.46 -1.15
N GLU A 184 -11.97 21.10 -2.29
CA GLU A 184 -11.06 22.13 -2.81
C GLU A 184 -10.99 23.34 -1.88
N ALA A 185 -12.12 23.77 -1.31
CA ALA A 185 -12.16 24.85 -0.32
C ALA A 185 -11.40 24.48 0.97
N ALA A 186 -11.52 23.23 1.42
CA ALA A 186 -10.79 22.72 2.58
C ALA A 186 -9.28 22.68 2.31
N LEU A 187 -8.86 22.18 1.14
CA LEU A 187 -7.46 22.16 0.72
C LEU A 187 -6.87 23.57 0.64
N ASN A 188 -7.58 24.51 0.01
CA ASN A 188 -7.16 25.91 -0.07
C ASN A 188 -7.04 26.54 1.32
N SER A 189 -7.94 26.18 2.25
CA SER A 189 -7.87 26.64 3.64
C SER A 189 -6.66 26.09 4.38
N LEU A 190 -6.25 24.84 4.13
CA LEU A 190 -5.01 24.26 4.66
C LEU A 190 -3.78 24.99 4.12
N MET A 191 -3.69 25.12 2.79
CA MET A 191 -2.54 25.75 2.14
C MET A 191 -2.39 27.23 2.52
N THR A 192 -3.49 27.93 2.80
CA THR A 192 -3.46 29.35 3.18
C THR A 192 -3.13 29.55 4.65
N ASN A 193 -3.78 28.78 5.54
CA ASN A 193 -3.70 29.03 6.98
C ASN A 193 -2.62 28.20 7.68
N TYR A 194 -2.27 27.04 7.12
CA TYR A 194 -1.34 26.08 7.70
C TYR A 194 -0.36 25.51 6.63
N PRO A 195 0.32 26.34 5.82
CA PRO A 195 1.16 25.87 4.70
C PRO A 195 2.29 24.92 5.12
N GLU A 196 2.86 25.12 6.31
CA GLU A 196 3.99 24.34 6.82
C GLU A 196 3.57 23.10 7.63
N SER A 197 2.27 22.91 7.85
CA SER A 197 1.77 21.73 8.56
C SER A 197 2.03 20.47 7.74
N TRP A 198 2.40 19.41 8.44
CA TRP A 198 2.52 18.10 7.83
C TRP A 198 1.19 17.61 7.24
N ALA A 199 0.06 17.86 7.90
CA ALA A 199 -1.26 17.48 7.36
C ALA A 199 -1.59 18.19 6.04
N THR A 200 -1.12 19.43 5.84
CA THR A 200 -1.27 20.14 4.55
C THR A 200 -0.48 19.43 3.46
N SER A 201 0.77 19.07 3.73
CA SER A 201 1.60 18.30 2.78
C SER A 201 0.96 16.96 2.44
N VAL A 202 0.43 16.24 3.44
CA VAL A 202 -0.29 14.98 3.22
C VAL A 202 -1.54 15.19 2.36
N ALA A 203 -2.34 16.22 2.63
CA ALA A 203 -3.55 16.49 1.84
C ALA A 203 -3.22 16.77 0.36
N VAL A 204 -2.18 17.56 0.08
CA VAL A 204 -1.71 17.81 -1.30
C VAL A 204 -1.19 16.53 -1.93
N ALA A 205 -0.41 15.74 -1.19
CA ALA A 205 0.12 14.46 -1.67
C ALA A 205 -0.99 13.45 -2.01
N GLU A 206 -2.06 13.38 -1.21
CA GLU A 206 -3.20 12.51 -1.49
C GLU A 206 -3.97 12.95 -2.74
N GLN A 207 -4.10 14.26 -3.00
CA GLN A 207 -4.65 14.78 -4.26
C GLN A 207 -3.80 14.37 -5.47
N ALA A 208 -2.47 14.48 -5.35
CA ALA A 208 -1.56 14.07 -6.41
C ALA A 208 -1.66 12.57 -6.70
N LEU A 209 -1.71 11.74 -5.65
CA LEU A 209 -1.82 10.29 -5.78
C LEU A 209 -3.16 9.87 -6.39
N ASP A 210 -4.26 10.50 -5.98
CA ASP A 210 -5.57 10.24 -6.59
C ASP A 210 -5.60 10.64 -8.08
N ALA A 211 -5.03 11.80 -8.43
CA ALA A 211 -4.89 12.21 -9.82
C ALA A 211 -4.06 11.21 -10.64
N ALA A 212 -2.93 10.72 -10.09
CA ALA A 212 -2.09 9.71 -10.72
C ALA A 212 -2.85 8.39 -10.94
N MET A 213 -3.61 7.92 -9.94
CA MET A 213 -4.45 6.73 -10.04
C MET A 213 -5.52 6.87 -11.12
N ASN A 214 -6.10 8.06 -11.27
CA ASN A 214 -7.09 8.38 -12.30
C ASN A 214 -6.45 8.71 -13.66
N ARG A 215 -5.13 8.49 -13.82
CA ARG A 215 -4.35 8.77 -15.04
C ARG A 215 -4.47 10.22 -15.51
N ASN A 216 -4.72 11.14 -14.58
CA ASN A 216 -4.72 12.56 -14.83
C ASN A 216 -3.32 13.13 -14.54
N THR A 217 -2.39 12.87 -15.46
CA THR A 217 -0.97 13.25 -15.34
C THR A 217 -0.80 14.75 -15.08
N GLN A 218 -1.58 15.60 -15.76
CA GLN A 218 -1.51 17.04 -15.61
C GLN A 218 -1.82 17.50 -14.17
N SER A 219 -2.90 16.97 -13.57
CA SER A 219 -3.21 17.31 -12.18
C SER A 219 -2.23 16.68 -11.20
N ALA A 220 -1.73 15.47 -11.46
CA ALA A 220 -0.72 14.82 -10.63
C ALA A 220 0.59 15.64 -10.60
N GLU A 221 1.05 16.12 -11.76
CA GLU A 221 2.21 16.99 -11.92
C GLU A 221 2.02 18.31 -11.15
N MET A 222 0.89 18.99 -11.37
CA MET A 222 0.56 20.25 -10.69
C MET A 222 0.59 20.12 -9.15
N TYR A 223 -0.04 19.08 -8.59
CA TYR A 223 -0.05 18.87 -7.15
C TYR A 223 1.32 18.44 -6.62
N TYR A 224 2.08 17.65 -7.38
CA TYR A 224 3.45 17.28 -7.02
C TYR A 224 4.39 18.50 -6.98
N GLU A 225 4.33 19.39 -7.97
CA GLU A 225 5.11 20.63 -7.97
C GLU A 225 4.74 21.54 -6.79
N SER A 226 3.45 21.65 -6.50
CA SER A 226 2.95 22.36 -5.30
C SER A 226 3.52 21.73 -4.02
N LEU A 227 3.49 20.40 -3.91
CA LEU A 227 4.03 19.68 -2.76
C LEU A 227 5.53 19.95 -2.58
N VAL A 228 6.34 19.82 -3.63
CA VAL A 228 7.80 20.01 -3.55
C VAL A 228 8.18 21.46 -3.27
N SER A 229 7.40 22.42 -3.76
CA SER A 229 7.68 23.85 -3.54
C SER A 229 7.25 24.37 -2.17
N THR A 230 6.20 23.79 -1.57
CA THR A 230 5.60 24.30 -0.33
C THR A 230 5.90 23.45 0.90
N SER A 231 6.14 22.14 0.73
CA SER A 231 6.40 21.22 1.84
C SER A 231 7.82 21.39 2.37
N PRO A 232 8.01 21.62 3.68
CA PRO A 232 9.33 21.54 4.31
C PRO A 232 9.80 20.08 4.52
N TYR A 233 8.98 19.08 4.16
CA TYR A 233 9.22 17.67 4.44
C TYR A 233 9.71 16.92 3.19
N GLY A 234 10.84 16.23 3.32
CA GLY A 234 11.37 15.31 2.30
C GLY A 234 10.83 13.87 2.38
N GLU A 235 9.89 13.60 3.28
CA GLU A 235 9.15 12.33 3.40
C GLU A 235 7.72 12.67 3.82
N VAL A 236 6.74 12.33 2.98
CA VAL A 236 5.33 12.64 3.22
C VAL A 236 4.55 11.33 3.15
N VAL A 237 4.20 10.84 4.33
CA VAL A 237 3.54 9.56 4.49
C VAL A 237 2.04 9.78 4.58
N THR A 238 1.29 9.21 3.65
CA THR A 238 -0.18 9.20 3.71
C THR A 238 -0.66 8.33 4.88
N ASP A 239 -1.90 8.50 5.35
CA ASP A 239 -2.42 7.59 6.40
C ASP A 239 -2.49 6.12 5.93
N GLN A 240 -2.37 5.86 4.62
CA GLN A 240 -2.32 4.51 4.07
C GLN A 240 -0.93 3.86 4.25
N GLY A 241 0.05 4.60 4.77
CA GLY A 241 1.42 4.12 4.96
C GLY A 241 2.24 4.11 3.66
N ILE A 242 1.87 4.95 2.70
CA ILE A 242 2.58 5.15 1.43
C ILE A 242 3.42 6.41 1.54
N ASP A 243 4.71 6.31 1.20
CA ASP A 243 5.59 7.47 1.02
C ASP A 243 5.30 8.12 -0.34
N ALA A 244 4.57 9.23 -0.31
CA ALA A 244 3.97 9.79 -1.50
C ALA A 244 4.98 10.37 -2.50
N ILE A 245 6.07 10.98 -2.02
CA ILE A 245 7.04 11.67 -2.88
C ILE A 245 7.69 10.69 -3.89
N PRO A 246 8.37 9.62 -3.47
CA PRO A 246 9.01 8.70 -4.41
C PRO A 246 7.98 7.95 -5.27
N THR A 247 6.78 7.67 -4.75
CA THR A 247 5.69 7.07 -5.54
C THR A 247 5.23 8.01 -6.67
N LEU A 248 4.99 9.29 -6.38
CA LEU A 248 4.60 10.28 -7.39
C LEU A 248 5.71 10.52 -8.41
N GLN A 249 6.95 10.62 -7.95
CA GLN A 249 8.12 10.75 -8.81
C GLN A 249 8.23 9.56 -9.79
N THR A 250 8.03 8.34 -9.30
CA THR A 250 8.06 7.15 -10.17
C THR A 250 6.95 7.19 -11.22
N TYR A 251 5.73 7.51 -10.81
CA TYR A 251 4.61 7.69 -11.74
C TYR A 251 4.91 8.74 -12.81
N LEU A 252 5.35 9.94 -12.41
CA LEU A 252 5.65 11.03 -13.33
C LEU A 252 6.81 10.70 -14.27
N ALA A 253 7.89 10.07 -13.77
CA ALA A 253 9.00 9.63 -14.60
C ALA A 253 8.52 8.68 -15.72
N ARG A 254 7.66 7.71 -15.40
CA ARG A 254 7.07 6.80 -16.39
C ARG A 254 6.24 7.57 -17.43
N GLN A 255 5.40 8.51 -17.00
CA GLN A 255 4.59 9.31 -17.92
C GLN A 255 5.44 10.18 -18.82
N TYR A 256 6.45 10.88 -18.27
CA TYR A 256 7.36 11.71 -19.06
C TYR A 256 8.15 10.90 -20.10
N ILE A 257 8.57 9.67 -19.78
CA ILE A 257 9.21 8.77 -20.75
C ILE A 257 8.23 8.44 -21.89
N GLN A 258 6.99 8.08 -21.57
CA GLN A 258 5.96 7.76 -22.56
C GLN A 258 5.62 8.97 -23.45
N GLU A 259 5.63 10.17 -22.89
CA GLU A 259 5.38 11.43 -23.59
C GLU A 259 6.60 11.98 -24.36
N GLY A 260 7.77 11.34 -24.24
CA GLY A 260 9.02 11.81 -24.85
C GLY A 260 9.67 13.02 -24.15
N ARG A 261 9.17 13.40 -22.96
CA ARG A 261 9.68 14.46 -22.07
C ARG A 261 10.93 13.97 -21.32
N THR A 262 11.98 13.63 -22.07
CA THR A 262 13.17 12.94 -21.56
C THR A 262 13.99 13.78 -20.56
N ALA A 263 13.97 15.11 -20.68
CA ALA A 263 14.68 16.00 -19.76
C ALA A 263 14.03 15.98 -18.37
N GLU A 264 12.71 16.11 -18.31
CA GLU A 264 11.93 16.04 -17.07
C GLU A 264 12.00 14.65 -16.44
N ALA A 265 11.90 13.60 -17.25
CA ALA A 265 12.11 12.23 -16.80
C ALA A 265 13.49 12.06 -16.14
N SER A 266 14.55 12.54 -16.79
CA SER A 266 15.92 12.45 -16.27
C SER A 266 16.07 13.20 -14.94
N ALA A 267 15.51 14.41 -14.84
CA ALA A 267 15.56 15.20 -13.61
C ALA A 267 14.86 14.50 -12.43
N ILE A 268 13.70 13.87 -12.67
CA ILE A 268 13.00 13.09 -11.65
C ILE A 268 13.79 11.83 -11.26
N LEU A 269 14.38 11.12 -12.22
CA LEU A 269 15.20 9.93 -11.94
C LEU A 269 16.46 10.26 -11.14
N ASP A 270 17.06 11.42 -11.36
CA ASP A 270 18.19 11.90 -10.57
C ASP A 270 17.76 12.21 -9.12
N ALA A 271 16.58 12.82 -8.93
CA ALA A 271 16.02 13.05 -7.61
C ALA A 271 15.68 11.74 -6.87
N LEU A 272 15.12 10.75 -7.58
CA LEU A 272 14.85 9.42 -7.05
C LEU A 272 16.12 8.66 -6.68
N SER A 273 17.21 8.83 -7.45
CA SER A 273 18.49 8.16 -7.18
C SER A 273 19.07 8.48 -5.79
N ALA A 274 18.74 9.65 -5.23
CA ALA A 274 19.13 10.04 -3.88
C ALA A 274 18.39 9.26 -2.76
N GLN A 275 17.37 8.47 -3.12
CA GLN A 275 16.45 7.77 -2.22
C GLN A 275 16.37 6.27 -2.55
N SER A 276 17.46 5.69 -3.07
CA SER A 276 17.47 4.36 -3.73
C SER A 276 16.98 3.20 -2.86
N ASP A 277 17.08 3.33 -1.55
CA ASP A 277 16.69 2.33 -0.54
C ASP A 277 15.19 2.35 -0.21
N ARG A 278 14.46 3.40 -0.60
CA ARG A 278 13.02 3.48 -0.36
C ARG A 278 12.27 2.43 -1.17
N LEU A 279 11.20 1.91 -0.58
CA LEU A 279 10.36 0.88 -1.19
C LEU A 279 9.09 1.51 -1.75
N ILE A 280 8.76 1.16 -2.98
CA ILE A 280 7.53 1.53 -3.66
C ILE A 280 6.74 0.25 -3.94
N MET A 281 5.42 0.32 -3.75
CA MET A 281 4.52 -0.76 -4.17
C MET A 281 3.71 -0.31 -5.38
N GLU A 282 3.98 -0.96 -6.51
CA GLU A 282 3.30 -0.72 -7.78
C GLU A 282 2.84 -2.06 -8.37
N PRO A 283 1.72 -2.09 -9.09
CA PRO A 283 1.38 -3.24 -9.92
C PRO A 283 2.44 -3.44 -11.01
N ASN A 284 2.87 -4.68 -11.23
CA ASN A 284 3.76 -5.06 -12.33
C ASN A 284 3.03 -5.05 -13.68
N GLU A 285 3.72 -5.45 -14.76
CA GLU A 285 3.14 -5.53 -16.12
C GLU A 285 1.90 -6.41 -16.22
N MET A 286 1.74 -7.38 -15.30
CA MET A 286 0.59 -8.29 -15.22
C MET A 286 -0.52 -7.75 -14.31
N GLY A 287 -0.36 -6.55 -13.76
CA GLY A 287 -1.29 -5.92 -12.82
C GLY A 287 -1.13 -6.38 -11.37
N GLU A 288 -0.16 -7.24 -11.06
CA GLU A 288 0.02 -7.80 -9.73
C GLU A 288 0.85 -6.86 -8.85
N PRO A 289 0.48 -6.64 -7.57
CA PRO A 289 1.25 -5.80 -6.66
C PRO A 289 2.66 -6.35 -6.45
N THR A 290 3.65 -5.54 -6.79
CA THR A 290 5.06 -5.81 -6.54
C THR A 290 5.65 -4.68 -5.71
N THR A 291 6.45 -5.04 -4.72
CA THR A 291 7.27 -4.05 -4.01
C THR A 291 8.66 -4.07 -4.62
N GLN A 292 9.14 -2.91 -5.03
CA GLN A 292 10.46 -2.73 -5.61
C GLN A 292 11.18 -1.59 -4.89
N SER A 293 12.51 -1.64 -4.87
CA SER A 293 13.30 -0.50 -4.42
C SER A 293 13.28 0.61 -5.47
N VAL A 294 13.39 1.86 -5.02
CA VAL A 294 13.58 3.01 -5.92
C VAL A 294 14.81 2.81 -6.80
N GLY A 295 15.88 2.21 -6.28
CA GLY A 295 17.08 1.92 -7.06
C GLY A 295 16.83 0.99 -8.26
N GLU A 296 16.06 -0.08 -8.07
CA GLU A 296 15.66 -0.99 -9.16
C GLU A 296 14.81 -0.25 -10.19
N ILE A 297 13.78 0.48 -9.74
CA ILE A 297 12.89 1.27 -10.59
C ILE A 297 13.69 2.28 -11.44
N VAL A 298 14.60 3.02 -10.82
CA VAL A 298 15.42 4.01 -11.53
C VAL A 298 16.29 3.35 -12.59
N ASN A 299 16.91 2.20 -12.29
CA ASN A 299 17.73 1.47 -13.25
C ASN A 299 16.89 1.01 -14.46
N ASP A 300 15.71 0.46 -14.22
CA ASP A 300 14.79 0.02 -15.27
C ASP A 300 14.34 1.19 -16.15
N LEU A 301 13.93 2.30 -15.52
CA LEU A 301 13.47 3.49 -16.26
C LEU A 301 14.61 4.15 -17.04
N ARG A 302 15.83 4.19 -16.50
CA ARG A 302 16.99 4.69 -17.25
C ARG A 302 17.31 3.86 -18.48
N GLN A 303 17.14 2.54 -18.43
CA GLN A 303 17.33 1.70 -19.61
C GLN A 303 16.33 2.07 -20.73
N SER A 304 15.08 2.36 -20.37
CA SER A 304 14.05 2.79 -21.33
C SER A 304 14.26 4.19 -21.92
N LEU A 305 15.08 5.04 -21.29
CA LEU A 305 15.48 6.35 -21.85
C LEU A 305 16.55 6.22 -22.94
N THR A 306 17.32 5.14 -22.96
CA THR A 306 18.28 4.85 -24.02
C THR A 306 17.53 4.28 -25.23
N PRO A 307 17.48 4.97 -26.39
CA PRO A 307 16.95 4.36 -27.59
C PRO A 307 17.77 3.10 -27.90
N GLY A 308 17.09 1.98 -28.16
CA GLY A 308 17.74 0.76 -28.63
C GLY A 308 18.56 1.02 -29.91
N PRO A 309 19.64 0.25 -30.14
CA PRO A 309 20.52 0.41 -31.31
C PRO A 309 19.78 0.24 -32.64
#